data_AF-A0A7W8SU32-F1
#
_entry.id   AF-A0A7W8SU32-F1
#
_cell.length_a   1.000
_cell.length_b   1.000
_cell.length_c   1.000
_cell.angle_alpha   90.00
_cell.angle_beta   90.00
_cell.angle_gamma   90.00
#
_symmetry.space_group_name_H-M   'P 1'
#
loop_
_entity.id
_entity.type
_entity.pdbx_description
1 polymer ?
#
loop_
_entity_poly.entity_id
_entity_poly.type
_entity_poly.pdbx_seq_one_letter_code
_entity_poly.pdbx_strand_id
1 'polypeptide(L)' 'MQQTSALRWTVDFQCDRVTCGHTYRTELTMLPATPVQKAKRRDTLQLFDDLPLGESLLVGDSPPGNGDNDG' A
#
# COMPACT_ATOMS: atom_id res chain seq x y z
N MET A 1 -11.60 -10.64 15.32
CA MET A 1 -11.87 -9.50 16.22
C MET A 1 -13.32 -9.07 16.02
N GLN A 2 -14.06 -8.84 17.09
CA GLN A 2 -15.46 -8.43 17.03
C GLN A 2 -15.65 -7.17 17.89
N GLN A 3 -16.23 -6.13 17.30
CA GLN A 3 -16.61 -4.93 18.03
C GLN A 3 -17.91 -5.20 18.80
N THR A 4 -17.90 -5.02 20.12
CA THR A 4 -19.09 -5.19 20.97
C THR A 4 -19.75 -3.87 21.32
N SER A 5 -18.99 -2.77 21.33
CA SER A 5 -19.50 -1.39 21.41
C SER A 5 -18.54 -0.39 20.77
N ALA A 6 -18.89 0.90 20.73
CA ALA A 6 -18.03 1.94 20.13
C ALA A 6 -16.57 1.91 20.65
N LEU A 7 -16.37 1.53 21.91
CA LEU A 7 -15.06 1.52 22.58
C LEU A 7 -14.65 0.13 23.08
N ARG A 8 -15.49 -0.89 22.94
CA ARG A 8 -15.21 -2.23 23.44
C ARG A 8 -15.08 -3.24 22.31
N TRP A 9 -14.05 -4.07 22.42
CA TRP A 9 -13.66 -5.02 21.41
C TRP A 9 -13.32 -6.36 22.04
N THR A 10 -13.84 -7.44 21.46
CA THR A 10 -13.44 -8.80 21.78
C THR A 10 -12.38 -9.22 20.77
N VAL A 11 -11.19 -9.59 21.27
CA VAL A 11 -10.05 -9.99 20.46
C VAL A 11 -9.75 -11.45 20.73
N ASP A 12 -9.72 -12.21 19.63
CA ASP A 12 -9.21 -13.57 19.60
C ASP A 12 -7.83 -13.52 18.95
N PHE A 13 -6.79 -13.98 19.65
CA PHE A 13 -5.43 -14.04 19.11
C PHE A 13 -4.81 -15.41 19.37
N GLN A 14 -3.92 -15.81 18.46
CA GLN A 14 -3.22 -17.08 18.50
C GLN A 14 -1.73 -16.82 18.72
N CYS A 15 -1.06 -17.72 19.43
CA CYS A 15 0.39 -17.66 19.56
C CYS A 15 1.05 -18.11 18.25
N ASP A 16 1.91 -17.26 17.69
CA ASP A 16 2.65 -17.54 16.45
C ASP A 16 3.61 -18.74 16.56
N ARG A 17 4.02 -19.12 17.78
CA ARG A 17 4.79 -20.34 18.02
C ARG A 17 3.84 -21.50 18.27
N VAL A 18 3.79 -22.38 17.27
CA VAL A 18 3.04 -23.65 17.07
C VAL A 18 3.04 -24.63 18.26
N THR A 19 3.66 -24.32 19.39
CA THR A 19 3.80 -25.25 20.52
C THR A 19 2.53 -25.48 21.33
N CYS A 20 1.45 -24.71 21.16
CA CYS A 20 0.27 -24.96 22.00
C CYS A 20 -1.11 -24.75 21.35
N GLY A 21 -1.22 -24.26 20.11
CA GLY A 21 -2.51 -24.14 19.40
C GLY A 21 -3.59 -23.35 20.15
N HIS A 22 -3.23 -22.65 21.23
CA HIS A 22 -4.18 -22.00 22.09
C HIS A 22 -4.64 -20.70 21.43
N THR A 23 -5.96 -20.59 21.31
CA THR A 23 -6.62 -19.32 20.99
C THR A 23 -6.98 -18.66 22.32
N TYR A 24 -6.47 -17.45 22.54
CA TYR A 24 -6.81 -16.64 23.69
C TYR A 24 -7.88 -15.63 23.28
N ARG A 25 -8.90 -15.51 24.12
CA ARG A 25 -9.95 -14.49 23.99
C ARG A 25 -9.82 -13.48 25.11
N THR A 26 -9.86 -12.20 24.76
CA THR A 26 -9.81 -11.10 25.73
C THR A 26 -10.73 -9.95 25.32
N GLU A 27 -11.13 -9.14 26.29
CA GLU A 27 -11.86 -7.89 26.07
C GLU A 27 -10.94 -6.69 26.22
N LEU A 28 -10.95 -5.83 25.21
CA LEU A 28 -10.23 -4.56 25.20
C LEU A 28 -11.23 -3.41 25.29
N THR A 29 -10.98 -2.48 26.20
CA THR A 29 -11.68 -1.19 26.25
C THR A 29 -10.70 -0.12 25.81
N MET A 30 -10.99 0.55 24.70
CA MET A 30 -10.18 1.66 24.18
C MET A 30 -10.77 2.98 24.66
N LEU A 31 -9.93 3.85 25.23
CA LEU A 31 -10.31 5.22 25.54
C LEU A 31 -9.65 6.14 24.52
N PRO A 32 -10.38 7.09 23.91
CA PRO A 32 -9.77 8.02 22.97
C PRO A 32 -8.72 8.84 23.71
N ALA A 33 -7.47 8.73 23.25
CA ALA A 33 -6.41 9.65 23.64
C ALA A 33 -6.67 11.03 23.00
N THR A 34 -5.81 12.02 23.33
CA THR A 34 -5.82 13.32 22.65
C THR A 34 -5.89 13.14 21.12
N PRO A 35 -6.70 13.95 20.42
CA PRO A 35 -6.94 13.78 18.99
C PRO A 35 -5.61 13.86 18.23
N VAL A 36 -5.39 12.88 17.35
CA VAL A 36 -4.21 12.88 16.48
C VAL A 36 -4.26 14.10 15.58
N GLN A 37 -3.23 14.95 15.63
CA GLN A 37 -3.13 16.09 14.73
C GLN A 37 -3.01 15.58 13.30
N LYS A 38 -3.94 16.01 12.44
CA LYS A 38 -3.88 15.70 11.01
C LYS A 38 -2.62 16.33 10.44
N ALA A 39 -1.71 15.50 9.92
CA ALA A 39 -0.55 16.00 9.19
C ALA A 39 -1.04 16.85 8.01
N LYS A 40 -0.43 18.02 7.81
CA LYS A 40 -0.68 18.84 6.62
C LYS A 40 -0.30 18.00 5.39
N ARG A 41 -1.28 17.72 4.52
CA ARG A 41 -1.04 17.04 3.24
C ARG A 41 0.04 17.84 2.49
N ARG A 42 1.13 17.19 2.07
CA ARG A 42 2.11 17.79 1.16
C ARG A 42 1.46 17.86 -0.23
N ASP A 43 1.45 19.03 -0.85
CA ASP A 43 0.88 19.29 -2.18
C ASP A 43 1.72 18.71 -3.35
N THR A 44 2.41 17.59 -3.15
CA THR A 44 3.34 17.02 -4.14
C THR A 44 2.65 16.22 -5.26
N LEU A 45 1.31 16.18 -5.30
CA LEU A 45 0.58 15.44 -6.34
C LEU A 45 0.18 16.27 -7.57
N GLN A 46 0.47 17.57 -7.61
CA GLN A 46 0.11 18.44 -8.75
C GLN A 46 1.09 18.37 -9.93
N LEU A 47 2.16 17.56 -9.86
CA LEU A 47 3.22 17.56 -10.90
C LEU A 47 2.90 16.70 -12.13
N PHE A 48 1.84 15.87 -12.09
CA PHE A 48 1.53 14.93 -13.17
C PHE A 48 0.26 15.28 -13.98
N ASP A 49 -0.42 16.38 -13.66
CA ASP A 49 -1.68 16.78 -14.34
C ASP A 49 -1.47 17.58 -15.65
N ASP A 50 -0.25 18.02 -15.96
CA ASP A 50 0.05 18.90 -17.12
C ASP A 50 0.82 18.21 -18.27
N LEU A 51 0.88 16.87 -18.29
CA LEU A 51 1.41 16.14 -19.45
C LEU A 51 0.26 15.78 -20.39
N PRO A 52 0.18 16.35 -21.61
CA PRO A 52 -0.83 15.95 -22.57
C PRO A 52 -0.64 14.48 -22.90
N LEU A 53 -1.63 13.66 -22.52
CA LEU A 53 -1.82 12.28 -22.96
C LEU A 53 -2.07 12.29 -24.48
N GLY A 54 -1.00 12.35 -25.26
CA GLY A 54 -1.12 12.60 -26.68
C GLY A 54 0.18 12.43 -27.47
N GLU A 55 1.02 11.45 -27.15
CA GLU A 55 1.96 10.94 -28.16
C GLU A 55 1.97 9.42 -28.15
N SER A 56 1.13 8.93 -29.06
CA SER A 56 1.08 7.61 -29.66
C SER A 56 2.39 6.83 -29.57
N LEU A 57 2.44 5.78 -28.72
CA LEU A 57 3.42 4.70 -28.86
C LEU A 57 3.04 3.87 -30.10
N LEU A 58 3.28 4.45 -31.29
CA LEU A 58 3.29 3.70 -32.53
C LEU A 58 4.59 2.91 -32.59
N VAL A 59 4.41 1.62 -32.42
CA VAL A 59 5.14 0.53 -33.10
C VAL A 59 6.01 1.00 -34.28
N GLY A 60 7.28 0.63 -34.22
CA GLY A 60 8.06 0.22 -35.38
C GLY A 60 9.27 1.10 -35.70
N ASP A 61 10.46 0.63 -35.31
CA ASP A 61 11.59 0.64 -36.25
C ASP A 61 12.53 -0.53 -35.93
N SER A 62 12.88 -1.28 -36.97
CA SER A 62 13.69 -2.49 -36.90
C SER A 62 15.16 -2.13 -36.63
N PRO A 63 15.99 -2.99 -36.01
CA PRO A 63 17.40 -2.71 -35.88
C PRO A 63 18.05 -2.66 -37.28
N PRO A 64 18.89 -1.66 -37.59
CA PRO A 64 19.58 -1.60 -38.87
C PRO A 64 20.62 -2.73 -38.93
N GLY A 65 20.55 -3.52 -40.02
CA GLY A 65 21.60 -4.45 -40.38
C GLY A 65 22.86 -3.72 -40.81
N ASN A 66 23.99 -4.14 -40.27
CA ASN A 66 25.32 -3.68 -40.60
C ASN A 66 26.07 -4.81 -41.32
N GLY A 67 25.90 -4.86 -42.65
CA GLY A 67 27.06 -5.05 -43.55
C GLY A 67 27.81 -3.71 -43.62
N ASP A 68 29.12 -3.63 -43.81
CA ASP A 68 29.94 -4.39 -44.74
C ASP A 68 31.40 -4.56 -44.27
N ASN A 69 31.97 -5.63 -44.81
CA ASN A 69 33.35 -6.08 -44.98
C ASN A 69 34.44 -5.00 -45.20
N ASP A 70 35.64 -5.19 -44.63
CA ASP A 70 36.95 -4.96 -45.28
C ASP A 70 38.13 -5.47 -44.42
N GLY A 71 38.96 -6.39 -44.95
CA GLY A 71 40.26 -6.81 -44.39
C GLY A 71 40.57 -8.31 -44.44
#